data_AF-A0A6B2TLN6-F1
#
_entry.id   AF-A0A6B2TLN6-F1
#
_cell.length_a   1.000
_cell.length_b   1.000
_cell.length_c   1.000
_cell.angle_alpha   90.00
_cell.angle_beta   90.00
_cell.angle_gamma   90.00
#
_symmetry.space_group_name_H-M   'P 1'
#
loop_
_entity.id
_entity.type
_entity.pdbx_description
1 polymer ?
#
loop_
_entity_poly.entity_id
_entity_poly.type
_entity_poly.pdbx_seq_one_letter_code
_entity_poly.pdbx_strand_id
1 'polypeptide(L)'
;MNHLDIRELHTMEEFETVCRLYADIWGTEPGTGPISAEIMRALSHAGNYVAGAYENGRLTGASVAFFAEPAGTTLHSHITGAAMGRGIGLALKLHQRQWALDRGLKRITWTYDPLIRRNAHFNLTKLGARPEKYLESFYGAMDDAINGGDESDRVLTAWDLSAPCLAAERNGIPLPAGAAHAVRDRAGLPQPEPTDAEFVLIDLPDDIEALRRTDAAAAHAWRLAVRETLGTLLADGARVLGLHDRRSYVVHRTPASAHQPTGSNQ
;
A
#
# COMPACT_ATOMS: atom_id res chain seq x y z
N MET A 1 -25.74 -13.11 -12.58
CA MET A 1 -24.33 -12.67 -12.60
C MET A 1 -24.34 -11.17 -12.39
N ASN A 2 -23.78 -10.68 -11.28
CA ASN A 2 -23.70 -9.24 -11.05
C ASN A 2 -22.74 -8.65 -12.07
N HIS A 3 -23.21 -7.69 -12.86
CA HIS A 3 -22.38 -6.99 -13.83
C HIS A 3 -21.58 -5.93 -13.08
N LEU A 4 -20.27 -6.15 -12.94
CA LEU A 4 -19.33 -5.15 -12.45
C LEU A 4 -18.88 -4.31 -13.64
N ASP A 5 -19.23 -3.04 -13.63
CA ASP A 5 -18.80 -2.04 -14.61
C ASP A 5 -17.78 -1.10 -13.95
N ILE A 6 -16.63 -0.89 -14.60
CA ILE A 6 -15.61 0.05 -14.14
C ILE A 6 -15.36 1.04 -15.25
N ARG A 7 -15.56 2.32 -14.94
CA ARG A 7 -15.46 3.41 -15.92
C ARG A 7 -14.86 4.67 -15.31
N GLU A 8 -14.25 5.48 -16.18
CA GLU A 8 -13.81 6.83 -15.83
C GLU A 8 -15.04 7.70 -15.51
N LEU A 9 -14.87 8.59 -14.53
CA LEU A 9 -15.91 9.50 -14.02
C LEU A 9 -15.59 10.91 -14.46
N HIS A 10 -16.63 11.68 -14.78
CA HIS A 10 -16.49 13.01 -15.36
C HIS A 10 -17.44 14.05 -14.76
N THR A 11 -18.55 13.67 -14.13
CA THR A 11 -19.55 14.66 -13.67
C THR A 11 -19.44 14.95 -12.18
N MET A 12 -19.87 16.14 -11.76
CA MET A 12 -19.93 16.50 -10.34
C MET A 12 -20.81 15.53 -9.53
N GLU A 13 -21.94 15.10 -10.10
CA GLU A 13 -22.84 14.13 -9.45
C GLU A 13 -22.15 12.78 -9.18
N GLU A 14 -21.34 12.30 -10.12
CA GLU A 14 -20.53 11.09 -9.93
C GLU A 14 -19.52 11.29 -8.79
N PHE A 15 -18.81 12.42 -8.77
CA PHE A 15 -17.81 12.74 -7.74
C PHE A 15 -18.42 12.93 -6.34
N GLU A 16 -19.57 13.57 -6.23
CA GLU A 16 -20.31 13.66 -4.96
C GLU A 16 -20.72 12.28 -4.44
N THR A 17 -21.08 11.36 -5.34
CA THR A 17 -21.36 9.97 -4.98
C THR A 17 -20.11 9.26 -4.48
N VAL A 18 -18.94 9.54 -5.07
CA VAL A 18 -17.65 9.05 -4.57
C VAL A 18 -17.35 9.61 -3.18
N CYS A 19 -17.58 10.91 -2.92
CA CYS A 19 -17.36 11.51 -1.61
C CYS A 19 -18.21 10.82 -0.53
N ARG A 20 -19.49 10.53 -0.80
CA ARG A 20 -20.35 9.77 0.13
C ARG A 20 -19.82 8.37 0.39
N LEU A 21 -19.43 7.65 -0.66
CA LEU A 21 -18.83 6.32 -0.53
C LEU A 21 -17.56 6.35 0.32
N TYR A 22 -16.68 7.33 0.13
CA TYR A 22 -15.45 7.45 0.93
C TYR A 22 -15.75 7.85 2.38
N ALA A 23 -16.70 8.74 2.63
CA ALA A 23 -17.12 9.05 3.99
C ALA A 23 -17.59 7.78 4.73
N ASP A 24 -18.38 6.93 4.06
CA ASP A 24 -18.84 5.66 4.62
C ASP A 24 -17.69 4.67 4.89
N ILE A 25 -16.72 4.56 3.98
CA ILE A 25 -15.59 3.62 4.12
C ILE A 25 -14.63 4.03 5.24
N TRP A 26 -14.32 5.34 5.34
CA TRP A 26 -13.36 5.86 6.32
C TRP A 26 -14.02 6.31 7.63
N GLY A 27 -15.35 6.31 7.70
CA GLY A 27 -16.11 6.71 8.89
C GLY A 27 -15.96 8.21 9.21
N THR A 28 -15.80 9.06 8.19
CA THR A 28 -15.67 10.51 8.36
C THR A 28 -17.02 11.21 8.22
N GLU A 29 -17.14 12.43 8.72
CA GLU A 29 -18.33 13.25 8.49
C GLU A 29 -18.56 13.51 6.98
N PRO A 30 -19.82 13.70 6.53
CA PRO A 30 -20.10 14.10 5.15
C PRO A 30 -19.37 15.40 4.79
N GLY A 31 -18.53 15.37 3.75
CA GLY A 31 -17.74 16.53 3.30
C GLY A 31 -16.32 16.62 3.87
N THR A 32 -15.96 15.79 4.86
CA THR A 32 -14.57 15.65 5.36
C THR A 32 -13.86 14.42 4.80
N GLY A 33 -14.42 13.86 3.73
CA GLY A 33 -13.81 12.75 3.01
C GLY A 33 -12.40 13.11 2.51
N PRO A 34 -11.54 12.11 2.29
CA PRO A 34 -10.11 12.29 1.99
C PRO A 34 -9.82 13.06 0.69
N ILE A 35 -10.82 13.26 -0.17
CA ILE A 35 -10.73 14.07 -1.38
C ILE A 35 -12.09 14.69 -1.73
N SER A 36 -12.09 15.97 -2.13
CA SER A 36 -13.31 16.69 -2.49
C SER A 36 -13.74 16.42 -3.94
N ALA A 37 -15.01 16.67 -4.24
CA ALA A 37 -15.57 16.50 -5.58
C ALA A 37 -14.94 17.47 -6.59
N GLU A 38 -14.61 18.68 -6.17
CA GLU A 38 -13.97 19.72 -6.99
C GLU A 38 -12.56 19.30 -7.40
N ILE A 39 -11.78 18.69 -6.50
CA ILE A 39 -10.46 18.16 -6.83
C ILE A 39 -10.59 16.98 -7.80
N MET A 40 -11.54 16.06 -7.59
CA MET A 40 -11.79 14.97 -8.53
C MET A 40 -12.19 15.48 -9.91
N ARG A 41 -13.02 16.53 -9.98
CA ARG A 41 -13.39 17.19 -11.24
C ARG A 41 -12.18 17.81 -11.92
N ALA A 42 -11.33 18.52 -11.19
CA ALA A 42 -10.11 19.11 -11.72
C ALA A 42 -9.15 18.04 -12.27
N LEU A 43 -8.95 16.95 -11.52
CA LEU A 43 -8.10 15.83 -11.92
C LEU A 43 -8.62 15.15 -13.19
N SER A 44 -9.90 14.78 -13.22
CA SER A 44 -10.56 14.18 -14.39
C SER A 44 -10.44 15.09 -15.63
N HIS A 45 -10.69 16.40 -15.47
CA HIS A 45 -10.54 17.38 -16.55
C HIS A 45 -9.09 17.51 -17.04
N ALA A 46 -8.11 17.44 -16.14
CA ALA A 46 -6.69 17.50 -16.46
C ALA A 46 -6.13 16.18 -17.05
N GLY A 47 -6.99 15.20 -17.34
CA GLY A 47 -6.59 13.92 -17.95
C GLY A 47 -5.99 12.91 -16.97
N ASN A 48 -6.22 13.10 -15.66
CA ASN A 48 -5.82 12.14 -14.63
C ASN A 48 -6.89 11.05 -14.43
N TYR A 49 -6.51 9.98 -13.74
CA TYR A 49 -7.37 8.83 -13.54
C TYR A 49 -8.34 9.05 -12.38
N VAL A 50 -9.63 9.12 -12.70
CA VAL A 50 -10.71 9.07 -11.72
C VAL A 50 -11.73 8.07 -12.20
N ALA A 51 -11.91 6.96 -11.49
CA ALA A 51 -12.78 5.87 -11.92
C ALA A 51 -13.67 5.36 -10.78
N GLY A 52 -14.86 4.88 -11.16
CA GLY A 52 -15.84 4.27 -10.28
C GLY A 52 -16.15 2.84 -10.70
N ALA A 53 -16.40 1.98 -9.71
CA ALA A 53 -16.85 0.61 -9.89
C ALA A 53 -18.34 0.51 -9.51
N TYR A 54 -19.18 0.18 -10.48
CA TYR A 54 -20.62 0.04 -10.33
C TYR A 54 -21.02 -1.43 -10.33
N GLU A 55 -21.81 -1.84 -9.34
CA GLU A 55 -22.45 -3.14 -9.30
C GLU A 55 -23.97 -2.92 -9.32
N ASN A 56 -24.64 -3.41 -10.37
CA ASN A 56 -26.08 -3.22 -10.57
C ASN A 56 -26.52 -1.74 -10.49
N GLY A 57 -25.74 -0.84 -11.10
CA GLY A 57 -26.00 0.60 -11.11
C GLY A 57 -25.65 1.35 -9.82
N ARG A 58 -25.21 0.65 -8.77
CA ARG A 58 -24.77 1.28 -7.51
C ARG A 58 -23.26 1.42 -7.47
N LEU A 59 -22.75 2.60 -7.10
CA LEU A 59 -21.33 2.79 -6.87
C LEU A 59 -20.88 1.98 -5.65
N THR A 60 -19.86 1.14 -5.84
CA THR A 60 -19.34 0.20 -4.83
C THR A 60 -17.84 0.33 -4.59
N GLY A 61 -17.15 1.10 -5.41
CA GLY A 61 -15.75 1.42 -5.25
C GLY A 61 -15.36 2.60 -6.13
N ALA A 62 -14.27 3.26 -5.77
CA ALA A 62 -13.69 4.33 -6.57
C ALA A 62 -12.17 4.37 -6.39
N SER A 63 -11.50 4.98 -7.36
CA SER A 63 -10.05 5.15 -7.35
C SER A 63 -9.67 6.46 -8.02
N VAL A 64 -8.77 7.21 -7.39
CA VAL A 64 -8.24 8.48 -7.88
C VAL A 64 -6.72 8.38 -7.93
N ALA A 65 -6.15 8.76 -9.08
CA ALA A 65 -4.72 8.76 -9.30
C ALA A 65 -4.31 9.87 -10.25
N PHE A 66 -3.09 10.38 -10.08
CA PHE A 66 -2.56 11.49 -10.88
C PHE A 66 -1.13 11.23 -11.33
N PHE A 67 -0.72 11.85 -12.42
CA PHE A 67 0.66 11.73 -12.92
C PHE A 67 1.65 12.23 -11.86
N ALA A 68 2.75 11.50 -11.71
CA ALA A 68 3.81 11.82 -10.77
C ALA A 68 5.16 11.85 -11.47
N GLU A 69 6.13 12.51 -10.84
CA GLU A 69 7.52 12.48 -11.31
C GLU A 69 8.09 11.04 -11.27
N PRO A 70 8.92 10.64 -12.25
CA PRO A 70 9.25 11.38 -13.47
C PRO A 70 8.05 11.52 -14.42
N ALA A 71 7.85 12.72 -14.95
CA ALA A 71 6.77 13.01 -15.89
C ALA A 71 6.71 11.99 -17.05
N GLY A 72 5.49 11.56 -17.40
CA GLY A 72 5.25 10.58 -18.46
C GLY A 72 5.63 9.14 -18.12
N THR A 73 6.10 8.85 -16.91
CA THR A 73 6.51 7.49 -16.51
C THR A 73 5.65 6.89 -15.41
N THR A 74 5.22 7.72 -14.45
CA THR A 74 4.63 7.25 -13.20
C THR A 74 3.21 7.78 -12.98
N LEU A 75 2.32 6.90 -12.53
CA LEU A 75 1.03 7.25 -11.95
C LEU A 75 1.11 7.12 -10.42
N HIS A 76 0.71 8.13 -9.66
CA HIS A 76 0.51 8.01 -8.22
C HIS A 76 -0.97 7.71 -7.92
N SER A 77 -1.25 6.51 -7.44
CA SER A 77 -2.57 6.08 -7.00
C SER A 77 -2.86 6.61 -5.59
N HIS A 78 -3.38 7.83 -5.52
CA HIS A 78 -3.63 8.54 -4.28
C HIS A 78 -4.60 7.82 -3.34
N ILE A 79 -5.79 7.47 -3.84
CA ILE A 79 -6.83 6.83 -3.02
C ILE A 79 -7.57 5.77 -3.80
N THR A 80 -7.89 4.66 -3.14
CA THR A 80 -8.75 3.60 -3.68
C THR A 80 -9.55 3.02 -2.54
N GLY A 81 -10.87 3.17 -2.61
CA GLY A 81 -11.82 2.66 -1.63
C GLY A 81 -12.82 1.74 -2.31
N ALA A 82 -13.16 0.64 -1.67
CA ALA A 82 -14.19 -0.28 -2.17
C ALA A 82 -14.94 -0.94 -1.02
N ALA A 83 -16.21 -1.25 -1.27
CA ALA A 83 -17.01 -2.07 -0.37
C ALA A 83 -16.33 -3.43 -0.16
N MET A 84 -16.30 -3.88 1.10
CA MET A 84 -15.63 -5.11 1.51
C MET A 84 -16.24 -6.35 0.84
N GLY A 85 -15.39 -7.34 0.54
CA GLY A 85 -15.81 -8.73 0.29
C GLY A 85 -16.18 -9.14 -1.14
N ARG A 86 -15.83 -8.36 -2.18
CA ARG A 86 -16.29 -8.66 -3.56
C ARG A 86 -15.24 -8.54 -4.68
N GLY A 87 -13.95 -8.49 -4.34
CA GLY A 87 -12.88 -8.36 -5.35
C GLY A 87 -12.83 -7.01 -6.08
N ILE A 88 -13.72 -6.06 -5.73
CA ILE A 88 -13.82 -4.74 -6.36
C ILE A 88 -12.50 -3.98 -6.31
N GLY A 89 -11.79 -4.01 -5.17
CA GLY A 89 -10.48 -3.36 -5.04
C GLY A 89 -9.43 -3.92 -6.02
N LEU A 90 -9.43 -5.23 -6.26
CA LEU A 90 -8.56 -5.84 -7.27
C LEU A 90 -8.95 -5.40 -8.67
N ALA A 91 -10.25 -5.42 -8.99
CA ALA A 91 -10.76 -5.01 -10.29
C ALA A 91 -10.45 -3.54 -10.60
N LEU A 92 -10.61 -2.64 -9.63
CA LEU A 92 -10.22 -1.21 -9.74
C LEU A 92 -8.72 -1.04 -10.02
N LYS A 93 -7.88 -1.81 -9.32
CA LYS A 93 -6.42 -1.75 -9.51
C LYS A 93 -5.99 -2.31 -10.87
N LEU A 94 -6.65 -3.36 -11.36
CA LEU A 94 -6.40 -3.91 -12.70
C LEU A 94 -6.86 -2.94 -13.80
N HIS A 95 -8.02 -2.29 -13.62
CA HIS A 95 -8.47 -1.23 -14.53
C HIS A 95 -7.49 -0.05 -14.54
N GLN A 96 -7.03 0.41 -13.36
CA GLN A 96 -6.01 1.45 -13.24
C GLN A 96 -4.69 1.06 -13.92
N ARG A 97 -4.27 -0.22 -13.80
CA ARG A 97 -3.11 -0.76 -14.50
C ARG A 97 -3.28 -0.69 -16.02
N GLN A 98 -4.42 -1.12 -16.55
CA GLN A 98 -4.68 -1.07 -17.98
C GLN A 98 -4.68 0.38 -18.49
N TRP A 99 -5.38 1.28 -17.80
CA TRP A 99 -5.42 2.70 -18.12
C TRP A 99 -4.02 3.34 -18.19
N ALA A 100 -3.13 2.95 -17.27
CA ALA A 100 -1.75 3.43 -17.22
C ALA A 100 -0.90 2.87 -18.38
N LEU A 101 -1.05 1.58 -18.69
CA LEU A 101 -0.37 0.92 -19.82
C LEU A 101 -0.77 1.53 -21.16
N ASP A 102 -2.05 1.81 -21.36
CA ASP A 102 -2.58 2.43 -22.60
C ASP A 102 -1.99 3.83 -22.84
N ARG A 103 -1.46 4.46 -21.79
CA ARG A 103 -0.79 5.78 -21.82
C ARG A 103 0.73 5.68 -21.79
N GLY A 104 1.29 4.48 -21.96
CA GLY A 104 2.74 4.24 -21.99
C GLY A 104 3.44 4.42 -20.64
N LEU A 105 2.69 4.50 -19.53
CA LEU A 105 3.28 4.57 -18.20
C LEU A 105 3.89 3.22 -17.84
N LYS A 106 4.99 3.28 -17.09
CA LYS A 106 5.77 2.08 -16.71
C LYS A 106 5.52 1.66 -15.28
N ARG A 107 4.87 2.50 -14.49
CA ARG A 107 4.82 2.32 -13.05
C ARG A 107 3.62 2.99 -12.40
N ILE A 108 3.07 2.34 -11.38
CA ILE A 108 2.09 2.93 -10.46
C ILE A 108 2.70 2.94 -9.06
N THR A 109 2.58 4.05 -8.33
CA THR A 109 3.04 4.18 -6.95
C THR A 109 1.90 4.54 -6.01
N TRP A 110 1.99 4.13 -4.75
CA TRP A 110 1.09 4.56 -3.68
C TRP A 110 1.73 4.28 -2.33
N THR A 111 1.16 4.85 -1.28
CA THR A 111 1.52 4.56 0.10
C THR A 111 0.48 3.67 0.76
N TYR A 112 0.89 2.79 1.67
CA TYR A 112 -0.03 2.10 2.59
C TYR A 112 0.60 1.95 3.97
N ASP A 113 -0.22 1.73 5.00
CA ASP A 113 0.25 1.47 6.36
C ASP A 113 0.90 0.06 6.44
N PRO A 114 2.20 -0.05 6.78
CA PRO A 114 2.90 -1.32 6.81
C PRO A 114 2.37 -2.30 7.87
N LEU A 115 1.65 -1.84 8.89
CA LEU A 115 1.08 -2.70 9.92
C LEU A 115 -0.26 -3.33 9.52
N ILE A 116 -0.96 -2.75 8.52
CA ILE A 116 -2.23 -3.30 8.05
C ILE A 116 -1.95 -4.53 7.18
N ARG A 117 -1.90 -5.70 7.83
CA ARG A 117 -1.59 -7.02 7.24
C ARG A 117 -2.40 -7.33 5.98
N ARG A 118 -3.69 -6.98 5.94
CA ARG A 118 -4.53 -7.19 4.74
C ARG A 118 -4.06 -6.35 3.54
N ASN A 119 -3.59 -5.13 3.77
CA ASN A 119 -3.07 -4.25 2.74
C ASN A 119 -1.71 -4.77 2.26
N ALA A 120 -0.83 -5.18 3.18
CA ALA A 120 0.43 -5.82 2.85
C ALA A 120 0.21 -7.06 1.95
N HIS A 121 -0.74 -7.93 2.30
CA HIS A 121 -1.10 -9.10 1.49
C HIS A 121 -1.64 -8.73 0.11
N PHE A 122 -2.58 -7.80 0.05
CA PHE A 122 -3.14 -7.33 -1.21
C PHE A 122 -2.06 -6.76 -2.13
N ASN A 123 -1.22 -5.84 -1.63
CA ASN A 123 -0.19 -5.17 -2.42
C ASN A 123 0.91 -6.15 -2.89
N LEU A 124 1.47 -6.94 -1.98
CA LEU A 124 2.61 -7.82 -2.28
C LEU A 124 2.22 -9.06 -3.07
N THR A 125 1.08 -9.67 -2.70
CA THR A 125 0.70 -11.01 -3.17
C THR A 125 -0.31 -10.95 -4.31
N LYS A 126 -1.33 -10.07 -4.21
CA LYS A 126 -2.38 -9.98 -5.24
C LYS A 126 -1.99 -9.07 -6.40
N LEU A 127 -1.31 -7.96 -6.13
CA LEU A 127 -0.84 -7.05 -7.19
C LEU A 127 0.59 -7.36 -7.65
N GLY A 128 1.44 -7.87 -6.76
CA GLY A 128 2.86 -8.04 -7.05
C GLY A 128 3.66 -6.74 -6.92
N ALA A 129 3.09 -5.71 -6.30
CA ALA A 129 3.79 -4.46 -6.02
C ALA A 129 4.86 -4.66 -4.93
N ARG A 130 5.85 -3.78 -4.85
CA ARG A 130 6.99 -3.89 -3.93
C ARG A 130 7.18 -2.59 -3.13
N PRO A 131 7.26 -2.67 -1.79
CA PRO A 131 7.74 -1.58 -0.95
C PRO A 131 9.15 -1.18 -1.37
N GLU A 132 9.40 0.12 -1.41
CA GLU A 132 10.71 0.68 -1.77
C GLU A 132 11.24 1.65 -0.73
N LYS A 133 10.36 2.39 -0.05
CA LYS A 133 10.78 3.36 0.95
C LYS A 133 9.81 3.36 2.12
N TYR A 134 10.37 3.40 3.32
CA TYR A 134 9.63 3.69 4.54
C TYR A 134 9.55 5.20 4.73
N LEU A 135 8.37 5.71 5.08
CA LEU A 135 8.07 7.12 5.27
C LEU A 135 7.45 7.26 6.65
N GLU A 136 8.21 7.83 7.58
CA GLU A 136 7.78 8.07 8.96
C GLU A 136 6.77 9.21 9.01
N SER A 137 5.66 9.00 9.75
CA SER A 137 4.59 9.98 10.00
C SER A 137 4.23 10.82 8.77
N PHE A 138 4.06 10.17 7.62
CA PHE A 138 4.06 10.83 6.31
C PHE A 138 2.95 11.86 6.14
N TYR A 139 1.80 11.63 6.77
CA TYR A 139 0.65 12.54 6.82
C TYR A 139 0.44 13.17 8.22
N GLY A 140 1.37 12.99 9.16
CA GLY A 140 1.18 13.35 10.57
C GLY A 140 0.22 12.43 11.31
N ALA A 141 -0.42 12.92 12.37
CA ALA A 141 -1.49 12.21 13.08
C ALA A 141 -2.76 12.16 12.22
N MET A 142 -3.43 11.00 12.19
CA MET A 142 -4.65 10.80 11.39
C MET A 142 -5.79 10.26 12.27
N ASP A 143 -6.83 11.07 12.49
CA ASP A 143 -7.93 10.79 13.43
C ASP A 143 -9.10 10.01 12.82
N ASP A 144 -8.96 9.45 11.61
CA ASP A 144 -10.00 8.63 11.00
C ASP A 144 -10.15 7.26 11.68
N ALA A 145 -11.27 6.57 11.45
CA ALA A 145 -11.61 5.31 12.12
C ALA A 145 -10.60 4.17 11.87
N ILE A 146 -9.81 4.25 10.79
CA ILE A 146 -8.80 3.26 10.45
C ILE A 146 -7.49 3.54 11.19
N ASN A 147 -7.10 4.81 11.31
CA ASN A 147 -5.81 5.24 11.87
C ASN A 147 -5.86 5.54 13.38
N GLY A 148 -7.03 5.93 13.92
CA GLY A 148 -7.25 6.05 15.36
C GLY A 148 -6.35 7.08 16.07
N GLY A 149 -5.90 8.13 15.37
CA GLY A 149 -5.02 9.18 15.90
C GLY A 149 -3.53 8.81 15.98
N ASP A 150 -3.15 7.64 15.47
CA ASP A 150 -1.77 7.14 15.45
C ASP A 150 -0.91 7.86 14.39
N GLU A 151 0.42 7.78 14.52
CA GLU A 151 1.36 8.31 13.52
C GLU A 151 1.19 7.58 12.19
N SER A 152 1.20 8.33 11.08
CA SER A 152 0.92 7.77 9.76
C SER A 152 2.17 7.26 9.05
N ASP A 153 2.86 6.27 9.63
CA ASP A 153 3.93 5.61 8.87
C ASP A 153 3.36 4.94 7.63
N ARG A 154 4.07 5.10 6.52
CA ARG A 154 3.70 4.58 5.23
C ARG A 154 4.89 3.90 4.58
N VAL A 155 4.61 2.84 3.82
CA VAL A 155 5.57 2.33 2.84
C VAL A 155 5.17 2.79 1.45
N LEU A 156 6.04 3.57 0.81
CA LEU A 156 5.94 3.86 -0.62
C LEU A 156 6.18 2.57 -1.37
N THR A 157 5.18 2.18 -2.15
CA THR A 157 5.11 0.92 -2.88
C THR A 157 4.95 1.19 -4.35
N ALA A 158 5.59 0.34 -5.15
CA ALA A 158 5.61 0.45 -6.58
C ALA A 158 5.11 -0.81 -7.26
N TRP A 159 4.24 -0.62 -8.25
CA TRP A 159 3.88 -1.63 -9.21
C TRP A 159 4.60 -1.35 -10.52
N ASP A 160 5.59 -2.18 -10.82
CA ASP A 160 6.25 -2.19 -12.12
C ASP A 160 5.30 -2.78 -13.17
N LEU A 161 4.92 -1.98 -14.15
CA LEU A 161 4.01 -2.39 -15.22
C LEU A 161 4.75 -3.06 -16.39
N SER A 162 6.08 -2.91 -16.46
CA SER A 162 6.92 -3.58 -17.45
C SER A 162 7.16 -5.05 -17.11
N ALA A 163 7.02 -5.42 -15.83
CA ALA A 163 7.06 -6.79 -15.38
C ALA A 163 5.76 -7.54 -15.76
N PRO A 164 5.84 -8.86 -16.07
CA PRO A 164 4.66 -9.69 -16.26
C PRO A 164 3.73 -9.62 -15.04
N CYS A 165 2.43 -9.49 -15.29
CA CYS A 165 1.43 -9.53 -14.22
C CYS A 165 1.50 -10.90 -13.54
N LEU A 166 1.80 -10.93 -12.24
CA LEU A 166 1.83 -12.18 -11.49
C LEU A 166 0.40 -12.75 -11.43
N ALA A 167 0.22 -14.02 -11.78
CA ALA A 167 -1.06 -14.70 -11.62
C ALA A 167 -1.48 -14.68 -10.14
N ALA A 168 -2.77 -14.40 -9.89
CA ALA A 168 -3.37 -14.17 -8.56
C ALA A 168 -3.34 -15.38 -7.59
N GLU A 169 -2.66 -16.46 -7.98
CA GLU A 169 -2.65 -17.77 -7.33
C GLU A 169 -1.51 -17.98 -6.31
N ARG A 170 -0.57 -17.03 -6.17
CA ARG A 170 0.47 -17.16 -5.13
C ARG A 170 -0.14 -16.92 -3.75
N ASN A 171 0.00 -17.88 -2.84
CA ASN A 171 -0.36 -17.74 -1.41
C ASN A 171 0.85 -17.30 -0.60
N GLY A 172 1.41 -16.14 -0.94
CA GLY A 172 2.66 -15.64 -0.35
C GLY A 172 3.90 -16.22 -1.02
N ILE A 173 5.04 -16.12 -0.33
CA ILE A 173 6.31 -16.68 -0.79
C ILE A 173 6.79 -17.78 0.16
N PRO A 174 7.44 -18.85 -0.36
CA PRO A 174 8.06 -19.85 0.49
C PRO A 174 9.17 -19.20 1.33
N LEU A 175 9.36 -19.71 2.55
CA LEU A 175 10.38 -19.19 3.45
C LEU A 175 11.78 -19.56 2.92
N PRO A 176 12.68 -18.59 2.68
CA PRO A 176 14.06 -18.90 2.30
C PRO A 176 14.79 -19.66 3.41
N ALA A 177 15.69 -20.56 3.02
CA ALA A 177 16.56 -21.24 3.99
C ALA A 177 17.44 -20.21 4.73
N GLY A 178 17.61 -20.39 6.04
CA GLY A 178 18.38 -19.47 6.87
C GLY A 178 17.69 -18.15 7.22
N ALA A 179 16.39 -18.01 6.90
CA ALA A 179 15.62 -16.85 7.32
C ALA A 179 15.50 -16.79 8.86
N ALA A 180 15.70 -15.60 9.43
CA ALA A 180 15.59 -15.34 10.87
C ALA A 180 14.66 -14.17 11.13
N HIS A 181 13.99 -14.16 12.29
CA HIS A 181 13.17 -13.01 12.69
C HIS A 181 14.06 -11.86 13.15
N ALA A 182 13.74 -10.65 12.65
CA ALA A 182 14.17 -9.40 13.26
C ALA A 182 13.09 -8.80 14.17
N VAL A 183 11.82 -9.12 13.91
CA VAL A 183 10.70 -8.85 14.81
C VAL A 183 9.82 -10.09 14.86
N ARG A 184 9.52 -10.56 16.07
CA ARG A 184 8.66 -11.70 16.31
C ARG A 184 7.45 -11.30 17.16
N ASP A 185 6.27 -11.78 16.80
CA ASP A 185 5.10 -11.68 17.67
C ASP A 185 5.25 -12.65 18.85
N ARG A 186 5.25 -12.12 20.08
CA ARG A 186 5.13 -12.91 21.30
C ARG A 186 3.93 -12.42 22.10
N ALA A 187 2.87 -13.23 22.08
CA ALA A 187 1.61 -12.96 22.79
C ALA A 187 0.96 -11.61 22.43
N GLY A 188 1.02 -11.22 21.16
CA GLY A 188 0.40 -9.99 20.64
C GLY A 188 1.31 -8.76 20.69
N LEU A 189 2.54 -8.89 21.21
CA LEU A 189 3.51 -7.81 21.31
C LEU A 189 4.71 -8.05 20.38
N PRO A 190 5.30 -7.00 19.80
CA PRO A 190 6.52 -7.12 19.02
C PRO A 190 7.71 -7.36 19.95
N GLN A 191 8.51 -8.38 19.62
CA GLN A 191 9.83 -8.56 20.20
C GLN A 191 10.89 -8.39 19.11
N PRO A 192 11.67 -7.30 19.14
CA PRO A 192 12.86 -7.18 18.30
C PRO A 192 13.88 -8.28 18.64
N GLU A 193 14.39 -8.95 17.62
CA GLU A 193 15.38 -10.03 17.71
C GLU A 193 16.54 -9.68 16.76
N PRO A 194 17.62 -9.01 17.22
CA PRO A 194 18.72 -8.63 16.34
C PRO A 194 19.28 -9.86 15.59
N THR A 195 19.44 -9.72 14.28
CA THR A 195 19.94 -10.78 13.41
C THR A 195 20.72 -10.17 12.26
N ASP A 196 21.74 -10.87 11.76
CA ASP A 196 22.54 -10.56 10.57
C ASP A 196 22.18 -11.46 9.38
N ALA A 197 21.13 -12.29 9.50
CA ALA A 197 20.68 -13.19 8.45
C ALA A 197 20.41 -12.47 7.11
N GLU A 198 20.74 -13.13 6.01
CA GLU A 198 20.47 -12.62 4.66
C GLU A 198 18.98 -12.41 4.41
N PHE A 199 18.13 -13.32 4.91
CA PHE A 199 16.68 -13.22 4.84
C PHE A 199 16.11 -12.93 6.22
N VAL A 200 15.34 -11.85 6.32
CA VAL A 200 14.78 -11.35 7.56
C VAL A 200 13.27 -11.46 7.55
N LEU A 201 12.71 -11.93 8.66
CA LEU A 201 11.28 -11.93 8.91
C LEU A 201 10.91 -10.80 9.86
N ILE A 202 9.87 -10.06 9.50
CA ILE A 202 9.27 -9.03 10.34
C ILE A 202 7.80 -9.40 10.50
N ASP A 203 7.45 -9.93 11.66
CA ASP A 203 6.04 -10.21 11.98
C ASP A 203 5.22 -8.92 12.01
N LEU A 204 3.93 -9.06 11.75
CA LEU A 204 2.93 -8.01 11.85
C LEU A 204 1.92 -8.38 12.92
N PRO A 205 1.26 -7.41 13.58
CA PRO A 205 0.15 -7.69 14.46
C PRO A 205 -0.99 -8.40 13.71
N ASP A 206 -1.80 -9.19 14.44
CA ASP A 206 -2.96 -9.87 13.87
C ASP A 206 -4.00 -8.88 13.31
N ASP A 207 -4.27 -7.81 14.06
CA ASP A 207 -5.15 -6.72 13.67
C ASP A 207 -4.72 -5.41 14.34
N ILE A 208 -3.94 -4.59 13.63
CA ILE A 208 -3.49 -3.29 14.13
C ILE A 208 -4.66 -2.31 14.36
N GLU A 209 -5.75 -2.43 13.59
CA GLU A 209 -6.89 -1.52 13.71
C GLU A 209 -7.68 -1.82 14.99
N ALA A 210 -7.81 -3.10 15.35
CA ALA A 210 -8.34 -3.48 16.66
C ALA A 210 -7.40 -3.04 17.79
N LEU A 211 -6.09 -3.29 17.68
CA LEU A 211 -5.12 -2.89 18.72
C LEU A 211 -5.15 -1.39 19.01
N ARG A 212 -5.24 -0.53 17.99
CA ARG A 212 -5.37 0.93 18.20
C ARG A 212 -6.52 1.31 19.12
N ARG A 213 -7.61 0.52 19.14
CA ARG A 213 -8.78 0.76 19.99
C ARG A 213 -8.67 0.07 21.36
N THR A 214 -8.10 -1.13 21.41
CA THR A 214 -8.12 -1.97 22.62
C THR A 214 -6.85 -1.87 23.46
N ASP A 215 -5.71 -1.59 22.84
CA ASP A 215 -4.40 -1.49 23.47
C ASP A 215 -3.47 -0.58 22.64
N ALA A 216 -3.60 0.73 22.86
CA ALA A 216 -2.82 1.75 22.14
C ALA A 216 -1.30 1.61 22.41
N ALA A 217 -0.91 1.10 23.58
CA ALA A 217 0.50 0.89 23.91
C ALA A 217 1.10 -0.24 23.06
N ALA A 218 0.38 -1.35 22.89
CA ALA A 218 0.77 -2.42 21.97
C ALA A 218 0.82 -1.95 20.52
N ALA A 219 -0.17 -1.17 20.07
CA ALA A 219 -0.18 -0.60 18.71
C ALA A 219 1.06 0.28 18.46
N HIS A 220 1.38 1.15 19.41
CA HIS A 220 2.57 2.01 19.36
C HIS A 220 3.88 1.20 19.39
N ALA A 221 3.97 0.16 20.22
CA ALA A 221 5.13 -0.74 20.24
C ALA A 221 5.34 -1.40 18.86
N TRP A 222 4.27 -1.86 18.21
CA TRP A 222 4.34 -2.44 16.86
C TRP A 222 4.82 -1.41 15.83
N ARG A 223 4.34 -0.17 15.93
CA ARG A 223 4.78 0.94 15.08
C ARG A 223 6.29 1.13 15.17
N LEU A 224 6.82 1.31 16.37
CA LEU A 224 8.24 1.54 16.58
C LEU A 224 9.09 0.36 16.10
N ALA A 225 8.73 -0.87 16.48
CA ALA A 225 9.50 -2.05 16.10
C ALA A 225 9.58 -2.23 14.56
N VAL A 226 8.47 -2.01 13.85
CA VAL A 226 8.45 -2.10 12.39
C VAL A 226 9.11 -0.89 11.74
N ARG A 227 8.96 0.33 12.28
CA ARG A 227 9.66 1.54 11.82
C ARG A 227 11.16 1.35 11.86
N GLU A 228 11.69 1.01 13.03
CA GLU A 228 13.13 0.81 13.25
C GLU A 228 13.65 -0.32 12.36
N THR A 229 12.94 -1.46 12.29
CA THR A 229 13.45 -2.62 11.55
C THR A 229 13.27 -2.47 10.04
N LEU A 230 12.04 -2.32 9.56
CA LEU A 230 11.76 -2.25 8.12
C LEU A 230 12.29 -0.96 7.50
N GLY A 231 12.23 0.15 8.24
CA GLY A 231 12.75 1.44 7.82
C GLY A 231 14.25 1.40 7.57
N THR A 232 15.03 0.93 8.55
CA THR A 232 16.49 0.78 8.39
C THR A 232 16.83 -0.18 7.26
N LEU A 233 16.18 -1.35 7.18
CA LEU A 233 16.44 -2.31 6.10
C LEU A 233 16.19 -1.70 4.71
N LEU A 234 15.07 -1.00 4.50
CA LEU A 234 14.78 -0.36 3.21
C LEU A 234 15.77 0.79 2.91
N ALA A 235 16.17 1.56 3.93
CA ALA A 235 17.16 2.62 3.77
C ALA A 235 18.55 2.06 3.38
N ASP A 236 18.90 0.89 3.89
CA ASP A 236 20.12 0.14 3.56
C ASP A 236 20.04 -0.61 2.22
N GLY A 237 18.94 -0.46 1.47
CA GLY A 237 18.76 -1.05 0.15
C GLY A 237 18.30 -2.52 0.16
N ALA A 238 17.80 -3.01 1.30
CA ALA A 238 17.13 -4.31 1.36
C ALA A 238 15.83 -4.31 0.54
N ARG A 239 15.36 -5.50 0.16
CA ARG A 239 14.18 -5.67 -0.69
C ARG A 239 13.12 -6.53 -0.02
N VAL A 240 11.90 -6.02 0.07
CA VAL A 240 10.75 -6.84 0.51
C VAL A 240 10.35 -7.78 -0.63
N LEU A 241 10.46 -9.09 -0.41
CA LEU A 241 10.15 -10.11 -1.42
C LEU A 241 8.66 -10.46 -1.46
N GLY A 242 7.98 -10.36 -0.32
CA GLY A 242 6.59 -10.78 -0.16
C GLY A 242 6.20 -10.96 1.30
N LEU A 243 5.13 -11.71 1.51
CA LEU A 243 4.69 -12.15 2.83
C LEU A 243 4.78 -13.66 2.95
N HIS A 244 5.25 -14.12 4.10
CA HIS A 244 5.17 -15.51 4.52
C HIS A 244 3.96 -15.70 5.44
N ASP A 245 3.17 -16.75 5.21
CA ASP A 245 1.96 -17.12 5.96
C ASP A 245 0.98 -15.97 6.23
N ARG A 246 0.99 -14.96 5.35
CA ARG A 246 0.23 -13.70 5.49
C ARG A 246 0.54 -12.93 6.77
N ARG A 247 1.58 -13.28 7.52
CA ARG A 247 1.91 -12.73 8.86
C ARG A 247 3.18 -11.90 8.84
N SER A 248 4.18 -12.31 8.06
CA SER A 248 5.52 -11.76 8.19
C SER A 248 6.02 -11.24 6.85
N TYR A 249 6.54 -10.02 6.83
CA TYR A 249 7.33 -9.57 5.68
C TYR A 249 8.58 -10.43 5.57
N VAL A 250 8.88 -10.87 4.34
CA VAL A 250 10.17 -11.49 4.03
C VAL A 250 11.02 -10.45 3.33
N VAL A 251 12.12 -10.06 3.96
CA VAL A 251 13.02 -9.02 3.48
C VAL A 251 14.37 -9.67 3.15
N HIS A 252 14.88 -9.43 1.95
CA HIS A 252 16.22 -9.82 1.54
C HIS A 252 17.17 -8.65 1.80
N ARG A 253 18.12 -8.84 2.71
CA ARG A 253 19.23 -7.90 2.88
C ARG A 253 20.13 -8.01 1.66
N THR A 254 20.23 -6.91 0.92
CA THR A 254 21.26 -6.82 -0.12
C THR A 254 22.60 -6.75 0.60
N PRO A 255 23.58 -7.63 0.29
CA PRO A 255 24.91 -7.48 0.87
C PRO A 255 25.43 -6.10 0.49
N ALA A 256 25.99 -5.37 1.46
CA ALA A 256 26.59 -4.08 1.22
C ALA A 256 27.54 -4.23 0.03
N SER A 257 27.21 -3.60 -1.11
CA SER A 257 28.14 -3.58 -2.23
C SER A 257 29.41 -2.95 -1.71
N ALA A 258 30.47 -3.74 -1.61
CA ALA A 258 31.78 -3.25 -1.18
C ALA A 258 32.07 -2.00 -2.00
N HIS A 259 32.12 -0.86 -1.32
CA HIS A 259 32.50 0.41 -1.91
C HIS A 259 33.88 0.17 -2.51
N GLN A 260 33.97 -0.05 -3.83
CA GLN A 260 35.26 -0.14 -4.50
C GLN A 260 35.90 1.24 -4.31
N PRO A 261 37.01 1.36 -3.57
CA PRO A 261 37.71 2.62 -3.50
C PRO A 261 38.13 2.94 -4.93
N THR A 262 37.67 4.08 -5.44
CA THR A 262 38.12 4.62 -6.71
C THR A 262 39.64 4.74 -6.65
N GLY A 263 40.29 3.85 -7.39
CA GLY A 263 41.74 3.83 -7.54
C GLY A 263 42.19 5.22 -8.00
N SER A 264 42.97 5.88 -7.15
CA SER A 264 43.67 7.09 -7.51
C SER A 264 44.76 6.71 -8.51
N ASN A 265 44.60 7.14 -9.76
CA ASN A 265 45.69 7.13 -10.74
C ASN A 265 46.83 8.02 -10.21
N GLN A 266 48.03 7.45 -10.13
CA GLN A 266 49.29 8.17 -10.32
C GLN A 266 49.87 7.73 -11.66
#